data_AF-A0A534VYP7-F1
#
_entry.id   AF-A0A534VYP7-F1
#
_cell.length_a   1.000
_cell.length_b   1.000
_cell.length_c   1.000
_cell.angle_alpha   90.00
_cell.angle_beta   90.00
_cell.angle_gamma   90.00
#
_symmetry.space_group_name_H-M   'P 1'
#
loop_
_entity.id
_entity.type
_entity.pdbx_description
1 polymer ?
#
loop_
_entity_poly.entity_id
_entity_poly.type
_entity_poly.pdbx_seq_one_letter_code
_entity_poly.pdbx_strand_id
1 'polypeptide(L)' 'MLVIKRIHVRMELRAPAAQREAAERAHGLYADSCPVYRSLKAAIAITTELDFRPQ' A
#
# COMPACT_ATOMS: atom_id res chain seq x y z
N MET A 1 -21.15 18.37 6.36
CA MET A 1 -19.70 18.38 6.07
C MET A 1 -19.32 17.05 5.45
N LEU A 2 -18.72 17.03 4.25
CA LEU A 2 -18.19 15.81 3.64
C LEU A 2 -16.77 15.58 4.14
N VAL A 3 -16.51 14.40 4.71
CA VAL A 3 -15.17 14.01 5.15
C VAL A 3 -14.87 12.60 4.65
N ILE A 4 -13.66 12.37 4.18
CA ILE A 4 -13.22 11.04 3.75
C ILE A 4 -13.02 10.18 5.00
N LYS A 5 -13.70 9.03 5.05
CA LYS A 5 -13.62 8.08 6.18
C LYS A 5 -12.76 6.86 5.87
N ARG A 6 -12.67 6.50 4.59
CA ARG A 6 -12.02 5.28 4.12
C ARG A 6 -11.33 5.54 2.78
N ILE A 7 -10.14 4.99 2.63
CA ILE A 7 -9.43 4.93 1.35
C ILE A 7 -8.90 3.51 1.14
N HIS A 8 -8.87 3.09 -0.12
CA HIS A 8 -8.24 1.85 -0.55
C HIS A 8 -7.18 2.18 -1.59
N VAL A 9 -5.94 1.73 -1.37
CA VAL A 9 -4.80 2.03 -2.23
C VAL A 9 -4.39 0.76 -2.96
N ARG A 10 -4.57 0.75 -4.29
CA ARG A 10 -4.07 -0.30 -5.17
C ARG A 10 -2.70 0.09 -5.71
N MET A 11 -1.70 -0.72 -5.43
CA MET A 11 -0.33 -0.53 -5.88
C MET A 11 -0.04 -1.51 -7.01
N GLU A 12 0.13 -1.01 -8.22
CA GLU A 12 0.52 -1.83 -9.36
C GLU A 12 2.03 -1.83 -9.49
N LEU A 13 2.65 -3.02 -9.45
CA LEU A 13 4.09 -3.18 -9.60
C LEU A 13 4.40 -4.15 -10.74
N ARG A 14 5.17 -3.67 -11.72
CA ARG A 14 5.75 -4.51 -12.78
C ARG A 14 7.20 -4.80 -12.44
N ALA A 15 7.55 -6.08 -12.29
CA ALA A 15 8.90 -6.51 -11.96
C ALA A 15 9.10 -7.98 -12.35
N PRO A 16 10.35 -8.45 -12.48
CA PRO A 16 10.63 -9.88 -12.68
C PRO A 16 10.01 -10.73 -11.56
N ALA A 17 9.49 -11.91 -11.91
CA ALA A 17 8.83 -12.81 -10.94
C ALA A 17 9.69 -13.15 -9.71
N ALA A 18 11.01 -13.19 -9.87
CA ALA A 18 11.98 -13.40 -8.79
C ALA A 18 11.91 -12.33 -7.68
N GLN A 19 11.36 -11.15 -7.97
CA GLN A 19 11.24 -10.04 -7.02
C GLN A 19 9.88 -10.00 -6.30
N ARG A 20 8.96 -10.93 -6.57
CA ARG A 20 7.63 -10.96 -5.94
C ARG A 20 7.71 -10.96 -4.42
N GLU A 21 8.56 -11.82 -3.84
CA GLU A 21 8.70 -11.93 -2.39
C GLU A 21 9.23 -10.62 -1.77
N ALA A 22 10.17 -9.96 -2.44
CA ALA A 22 10.67 -8.65 -2.01
C ALA A 22 9.58 -7.58 -2.07
N ALA A 23 8.74 -7.60 -3.10
CA ALA A 23 7.61 -6.69 -3.24
C ALA A 23 6.55 -6.91 -2.14
N GLU A 24 6.22 -8.16 -1.82
CA GLU A 24 5.28 -8.49 -0.76
C GLU A 24 5.80 -8.05 0.62
N ARG A 25 7.09 -8.27 0.91
CA ARG A 25 7.72 -7.77 2.15
C ARG A 25 7.68 -6.25 2.23
N ALA A 26 8.01 -5.56 1.14
CA ALA A 26 7.96 -4.10 1.08
C ALA A 26 6.53 -3.58 1.29
N HIS A 27 5.53 -4.25 0.72
CA HIS A 27 4.12 -3.92 0.93
C HIS A 27 3.70 -4.09 2.40
N GLY A 28 4.17 -5.14 3.07
CA GLY A 28 3.92 -5.34 4.51
C GLY A 28 4.49 -4.22 5.40
N LEU A 29 5.66 -3.68 5.04
CA LEU A 29 6.33 -2.60 5.78
C LEU A 29 5.84 -1.19 5.42
N TYR A 30 5.09 -1.05 4.33
CA TYR A 30 4.65 0.24 3.79
C TYR A 30 3.83 1.05 4.81
N ALA A 31 2.91 0.41 5.53
CA ALA A 31 2.01 1.08 6.46
C ALA A 31 2.76 1.81 7.59
N ASP A 32 3.87 1.23 8.06
CA ASP A 32 4.68 1.81 9.13
C ASP A 32 5.79 2.73 8.63
N SER A 33 6.31 2.48 7.42
CA SER A 33 7.40 3.27 6.84
C SER A 33 6.93 4.50 6.08
N CYS A 34 5.69 4.52 5.57
CA CYS A 34 5.16 5.63 4.78
C CYS A 34 4.73 6.80 5.69
N PRO A 35 5.33 8.01 5.56
CA PRO A 35 4.94 9.16 6.36
C PRO A 35 3.48 9.58 6.13
N VAL A 36 2.96 9.40 4.91
CA VAL A 36 1.57 9.71 4.55
C VAL A 36 0.60 8.73 5.20
N TYR A 37 0.90 7.43 5.17
CA TYR A 37 0.06 6.44 5.86
C TYR A 37 0.01 6.72 7.37
N ARG A 38 1.17 7.01 7.97
CA ARG A 38 1.25 7.32 9.41
C ARG A 38 0.46 8.56 9.82
N SER A 39 0.47 9.62 9.02
CA SER A 39 -0.27 10.85 9.35
C SER A 39 -1.78 10.69 9.18
N LEU A 40 -2.23 9.83 8.25
CA LEU A 40 -3.64 9.68 7.91
C LEU A 40 -4.35 8.54 8.66
N LYS A 41 -3.63 7.49 9.08
CA LYS A 41 -4.23 6.28 9.68
C LYS A 41 -5.03 6.51 10.96
N ALA A 42 -4.78 7.63 11.67
CA ALA A 42 -5.52 7.99 12.88
C ALA A 42 -6.93 8.53 12.58
N ALA A 43 -7.16 9.10 11.39
CA ALA A 43 -8.41 9.77 11.02
C ALA A 43 -9.18 9.04 9.91
N ILE A 44 -8.48 8.27 9.07
CA ILE A 44 -9.02 7.61 7.89
C ILE A 44 -8.61 6.15 7.94
N ALA A 45 -9.56 5.24 7.76
CA ALA A 45 -9.23 3.83 7.61
C ALA A 45 -8.63 3.57 6.22
N ILE A 46 -7.41 3.03 6.20
CA ILE A 46 -6.61 2.81 4.99
C ILE A 46 -6.39 1.33 4.80
N THR A 47 -6.80 0.80 3.65
CA THR A 47 -6.44 -0.55 3.19
C THR A 47 -5.55 -0.46 1.97
N THR A 48 -4.66 -1.43 1.79
CA THR A 48 -3.72 -1.48 0.68
C THR A 48 -3.78 -2.83 -0.01
N GLU A 49 -3.59 -2.84 -1.32
CA GLU A 49 -3.50 -4.02 -2.17
C GLU A 49 -2.26 -3.90 -3.06
N LEU A 50 -1.52 -5.00 -3.23
CA LEU A 50 -0.42 -5.10 -4.17
C LEU A 50 -0.86 -5.94 -5.39
N ASP A 51 -1.01 -5.28 -6.54
CA ASP A 51 -1.19 -5.91 -7.84
C ASP A 51 0.18 -6.10 -8.50
N PHE A 52 0.81 -7.24 -8.20
CA PHE A 52 2.10 -7.62 -8.79
C PHE A 52 1.90 -8.24 -10.17
N ARG A 53 2.44 -7.59 -11.20
CA ARG A 53 2.41 -8.05 -12.58
C ARG A 53 3.82 -8.46 -13.03
N PRO A 54 4.10 -9.76 -13.26
CA PRO A 54 5.41 -10.18 -13.72
C PRO A 54 5.72 -9.54 -15.10
N GLN A 55 6.95 -9.02 -15.26
CA GLN A 55 7.48 -8.52 -16.53
C GLN A 55 8.24 -9.61 -17.28
#